data_AF-A0A9D6YHQ7-F1
#
_entry.id   AF-A0A9D6YHQ7-F1
#
_cell.length_a   1.000
_cell.length_b   1.000
_cell.length_c   1.000
_cell.angle_alpha   90.00
_cell.angle_beta   90.00
_cell.angle_gamma   90.00
#
_symmetry.space_group_name_H-M   'P 1'
#
loop_
_entity.id
_entity.type
_entity.pdbx_description
1 polymer ?
#
loop_
_entity_poly.entity_id
_entity_poly.type
_entity_poly.pdbx_seq_one_letter_code
_entity_poly.pdbx_strand_id
1 'polypeptide(L)'
;MHILMVTPEANPFARSGGLAEGINALSWALVRLGHQVTVILPLYRQVRESGHPVSFTGQTLSIPISWKTVPAEIHKAEMDHG
;
A
#
# COMPACT_ATOMS: atom_id res chain seq x y z
N MET A 1 0.22 -8.87 16.43
CA MET A 1 -0.65 -7.68 16.25
C MET A 1 -0.89 -7.46 14.77
N HIS A 2 -1.96 -6.75 14.41
CA HIS A 2 -2.21 -6.28 13.04
C HIS A 2 -1.81 -4.80 12.97
N ILE A 3 -0.81 -4.48 12.15
CA ILE A 3 -0.26 -3.13 12.01
C ILE A 3 -0.59 -2.63 10.61
N LEU A 4 -1.35 -1.54 10.54
CA LEU A 4 -1.62 -0.83 9.29
C LEU A 4 -0.69 0.39 9.19
N MET A 5 0.19 0.37 8.21
CA MET A 5 1.07 1.48 7.88
C MET A 5 0.47 2.27 6.71
N VAL A 6 0.40 3.59 6.82
CA VAL A 6 -0.09 4.47 5.76
C VAL A 6 1.06 5.34 5.28
N THR A 7 1.33 5.32 3.98
CA THR A 7 2.47 6.00 3.38
C THR A 7 2.14 6.47 1.96
N PRO A 8 2.73 7.56 1.46
CA PRO A 8 2.69 7.88 0.04
C PRO A 8 3.65 7.02 -0.79
N GLU A 9 4.63 6.35 -0.17
CA GLU A 9 5.69 5.61 -0.87
C GLU A 9 5.99 4.26 -0.22
N ALA A 10 6.11 3.21 -1.03
CA ALA A 10 6.47 1.86 -0.60
C ALA A 10 7.11 1.08 -1.77
N ASN A 11 8.28 0.49 -1.55
CA ASN A 11 8.93 -0.38 -2.52
C ASN A 11 8.23 -1.75 -2.57
N PRO A 12 8.00 -2.38 -3.74
CA PRO A 12 8.39 -1.97 -5.10
C PRO A 12 7.33 -1.15 -5.86
N PHE A 13 6.27 -0.67 -5.19
CA PHE A 13 5.08 -0.12 -5.84
C PHE A 13 5.18 1.36 -6.23
N ALA A 14 5.56 2.24 -5.29
CA ALA A 14 5.67 3.68 -5.52
C ALA A 14 6.90 4.21 -4.78
N ARG A 15 7.81 4.86 -5.52
CA ARG A 15 9.10 5.31 -4.99
C ARG A 15 9.52 6.60 -5.68
N SER A 16 9.71 7.63 -4.87
CA SER A 16 10.32 8.91 -5.24
C SER A 16 11.69 9.08 -4.55
N GLY A 17 11.85 8.56 -3.32
CA GLY A 17 13.09 8.62 -2.56
C GLY A 17 13.11 7.67 -1.37
N GLY A 18 13.99 7.94 -0.38
CA GLY A 18 14.35 7.03 0.71
C GLY A 18 13.22 6.57 1.66
N LEU A 19 12.05 7.19 1.57
CA LEU A 19 10.88 6.79 2.36
C LEU A 19 10.43 5.37 1.98
N ALA A 20 10.42 5.05 0.68
CA ALA A 20 9.96 3.75 0.19
C ALA A 20 10.80 2.59 0.77
N GLU A 21 12.11 2.79 0.88
CA GLU A 21 13.09 1.86 1.44
C GLU A 21 12.92 1.74 2.95
N GLY A 22 12.71 2.88 3.64
CA GLY A 22 12.44 2.90 5.07
C GLY A 22 11.17 2.13 5.44
N ILE A 23 10.07 2.35 4.71
CA ILE A 23 8.81 1.63 4.93
C ILE A 23 8.98 0.14 4.63
N ASN A 24 9.69 -0.22 3.56
CA ASN A 24 9.96 -1.61 3.23
C ASN A 24 10.79 -2.29 4.33
N ALA A 25 11.89 -1.66 4.79
CA ALA A 25 12.73 -2.22 5.85
C ALA A 25 11.96 -2.36 7.18
N LEU A 26 11.21 -1.34 7.57
CA LEU A 26 10.43 -1.35 8.81
C LEU A 26 9.31 -2.39 8.78
N SER A 27 8.53 -2.45 7.70
CA SER A 27 7.44 -3.42 7.56
C SER A 27 7.95 -4.86 7.68
N TRP A 28 9.06 -5.19 7.03
CA TRP A 28 9.67 -6.51 7.16
C TRP A 28 10.27 -6.80 8.54
N ALA A 29 10.88 -5.80 9.19
CA ALA A 29 11.35 -5.96 10.56
C ALA A 29 10.19 -6.30 11.52
N LEU A 30 9.04 -5.64 11.37
CA LEU A 30 7.84 -5.93 12.15
C LEU A 30 7.26 -7.32 11.83
N VAL A 31 7.26 -7.74 10.56
CA VAL A 31 6.86 -9.11 10.18
C VAL A 31 7.76 -10.15 10.84
N ARG A 32 9.08 -9.93 10.86
CA ARG A 32 10.06 -10.82 11.52
C ARG A 32 9.86 -10.92 13.04
N LEU A 33 9.27 -9.91 13.66
CA LEU A 33 8.86 -9.92 15.07
C LEU A 33 7.50 -10.61 15.31
N GLY A 34 6.91 -11.23 14.28
CA GLY A 34 5.66 -11.98 14.38
C GLY A 34 4.40 -11.11 14.25
N HIS A 35 4.51 -9.92 13.66
CA HIS A 35 3.35 -9.06 13.39
C HIS A 35 2.80 -9.28 11.97
N GLN A 36 1.50 -9.10 11.82
CA GLN A 36 0.88 -8.99 10.49
C GLN A 36 0.89 -7.52 10.10
N VAL A 37 1.53 -7.20 8.97
CA VAL A 37 1.70 -5.82 8.52
C VAL A 37 0.98 -5.63 7.20
N THR A 38 0.22 -4.55 7.09
CA THR A 38 -0.38 -4.08 5.84
C THR A 38 0.12 -2.67 5.56
N VAL A 39 0.54 -2.40 4.33
CA VAL A 39 0.95 -1.07 3.89
C VAL A 39 -0.10 -0.55 2.92
N ILE A 40 -0.72 0.59 3.26
CA ILE A 40 -1.64 1.32 2.38
C ILE A 40 -0.92 2.53 1.79
N LEU A 41 -1.06 2.67 0.48
CA LEU A 41 -0.65 3.81 -0.30
C LEU A 41 -1.67 4.05 -1.43
N PRO A 42 -1.73 5.25 -2.02
CA PRO A 42 -2.56 5.50 -3.18
C PRO A 42 -2.15 4.60 -4.37
N LEU A 43 -3.15 4.17 -5.16
CA LEU A 43 -2.92 3.42 -6.40
C LEU A 43 -2.41 4.36 -7.51
N TYR A 44 -1.19 4.88 -7.35
CA TYR A 44 -0.54 5.72 -8.34
C TYR A 44 -0.31 4.97 -9.66
N ARG A 45 -0.06 5.71 -10.73
CA ARG A 45 0.33 5.13 -12.03
C ARG A 45 1.52 4.17 -11.90
N GLN A 46 2.53 4.52 -11.10
CA GLN A 46 3.70 3.67 -10.85
C GLN A 46 3.32 2.30 -10.25
N VAL A 47 2.33 2.26 -9.34
CA VAL A 47 1.84 1.00 -8.75
C VAL A 47 1.21 0.12 -9.82
N ARG A 48 0.39 0.72 -10.70
CA ARG A 48 -0.28 0.02 -11.81
C ARG A 48 0.71 -0.50 -12.87
N GLU A 49 1.83 0.20 -13.05
CA GLU A 49 2.88 -0.13 -14.01
C GLU A 49 4.02 -0.96 -13.38
N SER A 50 3.94 -1.28 -12.09
CA SER A 50 5.02 -1.96 -11.35
C SER A 50 5.30 -3.40 -11.78
N GLY A 51 4.42 -4.00 -12.59
CA GLY A 51 4.49 -5.41 -13.00
C GLY A 51 4.06 -6.40 -11.91
N HIS A 52 3.77 -5.94 -10.70
CA HIS A 52 3.23 -6.76 -9.63
C HIS A 52 1.72 -6.98 -9.81
N PRO A 53 1.20 -8.20 -9.54
CA PRO A 53 -0.24 -8.45 -9.55
C PRO A 53 -0.96 -7.58 -8.50
N VAL A 54 -1.83 -6.70 -8.98
CA VAL A 54 -2.73 -5.89 -8.17
C VAL A 54 -4.15 -6.24 -8.56
N SER A 55 -4.99 -6.58 -7.58
CA SER A 55 -6.37 -6.99 -7.81
C SER A 55 -7.34 -6.17 -6.99
N PHE A 56 -8.50 -5.84 -7.57
CA PHE A 56 -9.58 -5.17 -6.86
C PHE A 56 -10.11 -6.10 -5.76
N THR A 57 -10.29 -5.55 -4.56
CA THR A 57 -10.77 -6.34 -3.41
C THR A 57 -12.29 -6.51 -3.36
N GLY A 58 -13.03 -5.90 -4.30
CA GLY A 58 -14.50 -5.82 -4.24
C GLY A 58 -15.02 -4.66 -3.39
N GLN A 59 -14.14 -3.91 -2.72
CA GLN A 59 -14.54 -2.83 -1.81
C GLN A 59 -14.34 -1.45 -2.43
N THR A 60 -15.41 -0.66 -2.44
CA THR A 60 -15.38 0.75 -2.86
C THR A 60 -15.81 1.62 -1.69
N LEU A 61 -14.97 2.59 -1.34
CA LEU A 61 -15.24 3.61 -0.33
C LEU A 61 -15.86 4.85 -0.97
N SER A 62 -16.77 5.51 -0.24
CA SER A 62 -17.28 6.83 -0.60
C SER A 62 -16.52 7.91 0.17
N ILE A 63 -15.63 8.62 -0.51
CA ILE A 63 -14.72 9.59 0.12
C ILE A 63 -15.22 11.02 -0.13
N PRO A 64 -15.56 11.80 0.90
CA PRO A 64 -15.88 13.22 0.75
C PRO A 64 -14.59 14.00 0.42
N ILE A 65 -14.60 14.73 -0.69
CA ILE A 65 -13.55 15.65 -1.13
C ILE A 65 -14.18 17.01 -1.41
N SER A 66 -13.95 17.95 -0.50
CA SER A 66 -14.54 19.29 -0.55
C SER A 66 -16.07 19.22 -0.72
N TRP A 67 -16.61 19.66 -1.86
CA TRP A 67 -18.05 19.70 -2.15
C TRP A 67 -18.61 18.46 -2.88
N LYS A 68 -17.81 17.40 -3.04
CA LYS A 68 -18.29 16.18 -3.71
C LYS A 68 -17.86 14.93 -2.95
N THR A 69 -18.59 13.84 -3.15
CA THR A 69 -18.17 12.50 -2.72
C THR A 69 -17.69 11.74 -3.94
N VAL A 70 -16.50 11.15 -3.87
CA VAL A 70 -15.93 10.34 -4.95
C VAL A 70 -15.77 8.88 -4.52
N PRO A 71 -15.99 7.91 -5.42
CA PRO A 71 -15.66 6.51 -5.14
C PRO A 71 -14.15 6.32 -5.11
N ALA A 72 -13.66 5.51 -4.16
CA ALA A 72 -12.28 5.05 -4.08
C ALA A 72 -12.26 3.54 -3.92
N GLU A 73 -11.73 2.83 -4.91
CA GLU A 73 -11.59 1.38 -4.88
C GLU A 73 -10.38 0.96 -4.03
N ILE A 74 -10.53 -0.12 -3.27
CA ILE A 74 -9.42 -0.75 -2.56
C ILE A 74 -8.88 -1.88 -3.42
N HIS A 75 -7.60 -1.77 -3.77
CA HIS A 75 -6.85 -2.78 -4.50
C HIS A 75 -5.79 -3.41 -3.60
N LYS A 76 -5.50 -4.70 -3.81
CA LYS A 76 -4.54 -5.48 -3.01
C LYS A 76 -3.49 -6.12 -3.91
N ALA A 77 -2.26 -6.09 -3.43
CA ALA A 77 -1.15 -6.92 -3.88
C ALA A 77 -0.60 -7.69 -2.68
N GLU A 78 -0.03 -8.87 -2.94
CA GLU A 78 0.69 -9.64 -1.94
C GLU A 78 2.18 -9.60 -2.24
N MET A 79 2.99 -9.53 -1.19
CA MET A 79 4.44 -9.60 -1.30
C MET A 79 4.93 -10.74 -0.45
N ASP A 80 5.64 -11.67 -1.07
CA ASP A 80 6.36 -12.71 -0.35
C ASP A 80 7.70 -12.16 0.14
N HIS A 81 8.13 -12.64 1.30
CA HIS A 81 9.50 -12.44 1.72
C HIS A 81 10.37 -13.42 0.95
N GLY A 82 11.15 -12.92 -0.01
CA GLY A 82 12.26 -13.68 -0.57
C GLY A 82 13.32 -13.97 0.47
#